data_AF-A0A7X4CHG5-F1
#
_entry.id   AF-A0A7X4CHG5-F1
#
_cell.length_a   1.000
_cell.length_b   1.000
_cell.length_c   1.000
_cell.angle_alpha   90.00
_cell.angle_beta   90.00
_cell.angle_gamma   90.00
#
_symmetry.space_group_name_H-M   'P 1'
#
loop_
_entity.id
_entity.type
_entity.pdbx_description
1 polymer ?
#
loop_
_entity_poly.entity_id
_entity_poly.type
_entity_poly.pdbx_seq_one_letter_code
_entity_poly.pdbx_strand_id
1 'polypeptide(L)'
;MLCGKIAWFTEPHNADGTLKLDEKNKNEALRTRPLLGLVMMSGFTKTGEGKWTKGRIYNPEDGQIYRSKLEVKDDNTLDVSGCVLVFCKAQTWTRVK
;
A
#
# COMPACT_ATOMS: atom_id res chain seq x y z
N MET A 1 1.50 7.25 -14.50
CA MET A 1 2.05 7.09 -13.14
C MET A 1 1.27 6.00 -12.44
N LEU A 2 1.93 5.00 -11.84
CA LEU A 2 1.25 3.88 -11.20
C LEU A 2 0.87 4.24 -9.75
N CYS A 3 -0.39 4.02 -9.40
CA CYS A 3 -0.94 4.15 -8.05
C CYS A 3 -1.77 2.93 -7.69
N GLY A 4 -2.12 2.80 -6.40
CA GLY A 4 -2.84 1.65 -5.86
C GLY A 4 -3.60 2.04 -4.61
N LYS A 5 -4.83 1.54 -4.50
CA LYS A 5 -5.76 1.82 -3.39
C LYS A 5 -6.23 0.54 -2.72
N ILE A 6 -6.60 0.62 -1.46
CA ILE A 6 -7.22 -0.48 -0.72
C ILE A 6 -8.62 -0.70 -1.28
N ALA A 7 -8.83 -1.82 -1.97
CA ALA A 7 -10.13 -2.17 -2.56
C ALA A 7 -11.01 -2.98 -1.61
N TRP A 8 -10.40 -3.80 -0.75
CA TRP A 8 -11.09 -4.70 0.19
C TRP A 8 -10.12 -5.16 1.31
N PHE A 9 -10.67 -5.47 2.49
CA PHE A 9 -10.02 -6.19 3.59
C PHE A 9 -11.10 -6.78 4.51
N THR A 10 -10.75 -7.75 5.38
CA THR A 10 -11.70 -8.60 6.12
C THR A 10 -12.75 -7.84 6.92
N GLU A 11 -12.36 -6.75 7.59
CA GLU A 11 -13.24 -6.00 8.49
C GLU A 11 -13.15 -4.50 8.23
N PRO A 12 -13.84 -3.98 7.20
CA PRO A 12 -13.76 -2.58 6.84
C PRO A 12 -14.58 -1.65 7.73
N HIS A 13 -15.51 -2.20 8.50
CA HIS A 13 -16.36 -1.45 9.42
C HIS A 13 -16.05 -1.79 10.88
N ASN A 14 -16.32 -0.83 11.77
CA ASN A 14 -16.38 -1.00 13.20
C ASN A 14 -17.70 -1.69 13.61
N ALA A 15 -17.82 -2.05 14.89
CA ALA A 15 -19.03 -2.69 15.43
C ALA A 15 -20.30 -1.82 15.30
N ASP A 16 -20.16 -0.50 15.23
CA ASP A 16 -21.25 0.47 15.04
C ASP A 16 -21.60 0.72 13.56
N GLY A 17 -20.94 0.03 12.63
CA GLY A 17 -21.15 0.17 11.19
C GLY A 17 -20.40 1.32 10.53
N THR A 18 -19.61 2.12 11.27
CA THR A 18 -18.73 3.14 10.69
C THR A 18 -17.50 2.52 10.03
N LEU A 19 -16.89 3.18 9.04
CA LEU A 19 -15.67 2.67 8.40
C LEU A 19 -14.45 2.80 9.34
N LYS A 20 -13.54 1.82 9.30
CA LYS A 20 -12.22 1.94 9.95
C LYS A 20 -11.43 3.08 9.31
N LEU A 21 -10.85 3.94 10.15
CA LEU A 21 -10.14 5.14 9.73
C LEU A 21 -8.62 4.97 9.83
N ASP A 22 -7.88 5.91 9.24
CA ASP A 22 -6.42 5.93 9.22
C ASP A 22 -5.80 6.42 10.54
N GLU A 23 -6.20 5.83 11.67
CA GLU A 23 -5.90 6.30 13.02
C GLU A 23 -4.40 6.40 13.34
N LYS A 24 -3.59 5.55 12.73
CA LYS A 24 -2.13 5.50 12.94
C LYS A 24 -1.34 6.51 12.10
N ASN A 25 -2.02 7.35 11.31
CA ASN A 25 -1.33 8.36 10.53
C ASN A 25 -0.55 9.32 11.43
N LYS A 26 0.70 9.61 11.05
CA LYS A 26 1.54 10.59 11.77
C LYS A 26 1.03 12.01 11.64
N ASN A 27 0.30 12.32 10.56
CA ASN A 27 -0.42 13.57 10.40
C ASN A 27 -1.86 13.40 10.92
N GLU A 28 -2.19 14.09 12.00
CA GLU A 28 -3.50 13.98 12.65
C GLU A 28 -4.66 14.37 11.73
N ALA A 29 -4.43 15.35 10.83
CA ALA A 29 -5.44 15.79 9.88
C ALA A 29 -5.83 14.69 8.86
N LEU A 30 -5.01 13.65 8.71
CA LEU A 30 -5.29 12.52 7.83
C LEU A 30 -5.96 11.35 8.56
N ARG A 31 -6.08 11.37 9.90
CA ARG A 31 -6.64 10.26 10.68
C ARG A 31 -8.14 10.07 10.50
N THR A 32 -8.83 11.06 9.93
CA THR A 32 -10.29 11.03 9.71
C THR A 32 -10.69 10.38 8.38
N ARG A 33 -9.73 10.01 7.52
CA ARG A 33 -10.04 9.38 6.23
C ARG A 33 -10.28 7.87 6.39
N PRO A 34 -11.23 7.28 5.64
CA PRO A 34 -11.44 5.85 5.64
C PRO A 34 -10.24 5.07 5.08
N LEU A 35 -9.98 3.88 5.63
CA LEU A 35 -9.01 2.94 5.08
C LEU A 35 -9.50 2.33 3.76
N LEU A 36 -10.79 2.02 3.68
CA LEU A 36 -11.39 1.55 2.43
C LEU A 36 -11.32 2.66 1.37
N GLY A 37 -10.73 2.36 0.21
CA GLY A 37 -10.50 3.32 -0.85
C GLY A 37 -9.23 4.18 -0.69
N LEU A 38 -8.50 4.04 0.42
CA LEU A 38 -7.27 4.79 0.66
C LEU A 38 -6.21 4.50 -0.41
N VAL A 39 -5.70 5.54 -1.07
CA VAL A 39 -4.56 5.43 -1.98
C VAL A 39 -3.28 5.27 -1.17
N MET A 40 -2.70 4.06 -1.17
CA MET A 40 -1.50 3.73 -0.41
C MET A 40 -0.23 3.69 -1.27
N MET A 41 -0.37 3.43 -2.58
CA MET A 41 0.78 3.32 -3.51
C MET A 41 0.84 4.55 -4.42
N SER A 42 2.02 5.16 -4.56
CA SER A 42 2.21 6.35 -5.43
C SER A 42 3.66 6.53 -5.90
N GLY A 43 3.86 7.38 -6.92
CA GLY A 43 5.20 7.85 -7.33
C GLY A 43 6.09 6.82 -8.02
N PHE A 44 5.53 5.68 -8.46
CA PHE A 44 6.28 4.64 -9.14
C PHE A 44 6.70 5.07 -10.55
N THR A 45 7.98 4.88 -10.85
CA THR A 45 8.58 5.08 -12.19
C THR A 45 8.85 3.73 -12.83
N LYS A 46 8.36 3.51 -14.06
CA LYS A 46 8.64 2.29 -14.82
C LYS A 46 10.11 2.28 -15.24
N THR A 47 10.81 1.17 -14.99
CA THR A 47 12.24 1.01 -15.33
C THR A 47 12.50 -0.16 -16.28
N GLY A 48 11.46 -0.91 -16.63
CA GLY A 48 11.53 -2.03 -17.55
C GLY A 48 10.16 -2.68 -17.69
N GLU A 49 10.09 -3.75 -18.48
CA GLU A 49 8.90 -4.60 -18.53
C GLU A 49 8.63 -5.21 -17.15
N GLY A 50 7.39 -5.08 -16.66
CA GLY A 50 6.98 -5.57 -15.35
C GLY A 50 7.70 -4.95 -14.13
N LYS A 51 8.50 -3.89 -14.30
CA LYS A 51 9.37 -3.34 -13.23
C LYS A 51 9.13 -1.86 -12.96
N TRP A 52 8.94 -1.53 -11.69
CA TRP A 52 8.80 -0.15 -11.20
C TRP A 52 9.65 0.11 -9.96
N THR A 53 10.20 1.32 -9.87
CA THR A 53 11.02 1.77 -8.74
C THR A 53 10.65 3.19 -8.31
N LYS A 54 11.33 3.73 -7.28
CA LYS A 54 11.16 5.08 -6.71
C LYS A 54 9.76 5.36 -6.15
N GLY A 55 8.90 4.34 -6.08
CA GLY A 55 7.57 4.45 -5.53
C GLY A 55 7.58 4.54 -4.01
N ARG A 56 6.43 4.88 -3.48
CA ARG A 56 6.16 4.94 -2.05
C ARG A 56 4.92 4.11 -1.74
N ILE A 57 4.98 3.35 -0.66
CA ILE A 57 3.83 2.64 -0.10
C ILE A 57 3.63 3.12 1.33
N TYR A 58 2.48 3.75 1.59
CA TYR A 58 2.03 4.05 2.94
C TYR A 58 1.45 2.78 3.57
N ASN A 59 1.89 2.42 4.78
CA ASN A 59 1.30 1.33 5.53
C ASN A 59 0.39 1.89 6.65
N PRO A 60 -0.94 1.77 6.56
CA PRO A 60 -1.85 2.25 7.61
C PRO A 60 -1.72 1.47 8.92
N GLU A 61 -1.12 0.28 8.92
CA GLU A 61 -0.95 -0.52 10.14
C GLU A 61 0.16 0.00 11.07
N ASP A 62 1.10 0.77 10.55
CA ASP A 62 2.22 1.36 11.32
C ASP A 62 2.45 2.86 11.06
N GLY A 63 1.66 3.47 10.16
CA GLY A 63 1.76 4.88 9.81
C GLY A 63 3.04 5.26 9.06
N GLN A 64 3.82 4.29 8.57
CA GLN A 64 5.08 4.53 7.89
C GLN A 64 4.94 4.60 6.37
N ILE A 65 5.88 5.27 5.73
CA ILE A 65 6.01 5.30 4.27
C ILE A 65 7.30 4.59 3.88
N TYR A 66 7.15 3.52 3.10
CA TYR A 66 8.24 2.71 2.58
C TYR A 66 8.64 3.19 1.19
N ARG A 67 9.95 3.31 0.94
CA ARG A 67 10.47 3.46 -0.43
C ARG A 67 10.45 2.09 -1.08
N SER A 68 9.69 1.95 -2.17
CA SER A 68 9.30 0.64 -2.68
C SER A 68 9.61 0.45 -4.17
N LYS A 69 9.73 -0.82 -4.54
CA LYS A 69 9.84 -1.31 -5.92
C LYS A 69 8.84 -2.46 -6.14
N LEU A 70 8.46 -2.65 -7.40
CA LEU A 70 7.52 -3.67 -7.86
C LEU A 70 8.15 -4.46 -9.00
N GLU A 71 7.93 -5.78 -8.99
CA GLU A 71 8.36 -6.68 -10.05
C GLU A 71 7.26 -7.72 -10.33
N VAL A 72 6.71 -7.72 -11.54
CA VAL A 72 5.82 -8.78 -12.02
C VAL A 72 6.66 -10.01 -12.30
N LYS A 73 6.33 -11.13 -11.67
CA LYS A 73 7.03 -12.41 -11.86
C LYS A 73 6.36 -13.28 -12.92
N ASP A 74 5.04 -13.25 -12.95
CA ASP A 74 4.19 -13.92 -13.94
C ASP A 74 2.81 -13.23 -13.97
N ASP A 75 1.87 -13.75 -14.77
CA ASP A 75 0.54 -13.15 -14.97
C ASP A 75 -0.25 -12.96 -13.67
N ASN A 76 0.05 -13.72 -12.63
CA ASN A 76 -0.68 -13.74 -11.36
C ASN A 76 0.14 -13.29 -10.15
N THR A 77 1.44 -13.02 -10.32
CA THR A 77 2.36 -12.79 -9.20
C THR A 77 3.06 -11.43 -9.30
N LEU A 78 2.94 -10.64 -8.24
CA LEU A 78 3.62 -9.36 -8.07
C LEU A 78 4.49 -9.38 -6.81
N ASP A 79 5.80 -9.22 -6.98
CA ASP A 79 6.70 -8.99 -5.85
C ASP A 79 6.72 -7.51 -5.50
N VAL A 80 6.51 -7.24 -4.21
CA VAL A 80 6.51 -5.92 -3.61
C VAL A 80 7.57 -5.89 -2.53
N SER A 81 8.49 -4.93 -2.60
CA SER A 81 9.49 -4.75 -1.55
C SER A 81 9.73 -3.28 -1.29
N GLY A 82 10.07 -2.95 -0.04
CA GLY A 82 10.41 -1.59 0.33
C GLY A 82 11.06 -1.50 1.70
N CYS A 83 11.69 -0.35 1.95
CA CYS A 83 12.37 -0.08 3.21
C CYS A 83 11.98 1.28 3.77
N VAL A 84 12.00 1.38 5.10
CA VAL A 84 11.95 2.61 5.87
C VAL A 84 13.19 2.65 6.78
N LEU A 85 14.10 3.60 6.53
CA LEU A 85 15.43 3.64 7.16
C LEU A 85 16.14 2.27 7.01
N VAL A 86 16.40 1.59 8.12
CA VAL A 86 17.09 0.28 8.19
C VAL A 86 16.14 -0.91 8.10
N PHE A 87 14.83 -0.70 8.18
CA PHE A 87 13.84 -1.78 8.18
C PHE A 87 13.30 -2.03 6.79
N CYS A 88 13.47 -3.24 6.28
CA CYS A 88 12.96 -3.66 4.97
C CYS A 88 11.88 -4.73 5.13
N LYS A 89 10.88 -4.67 4.25
CA LYS A 89 9.80 -5.66 4.14
C LYS A 89 9.68 -6.10 2.67
N ALA A 90 9.34 -7.37 2.46
CA ALA A 90 9.01 -7.92 1.16
C ALA A 90 7.73 -8.75 1.28
N GLN A 91 6.93 -8.73 0.22
CA GLN A 91 5.68 -9.47 0.10
C GLN A 91 5.51 -9.92 -1.35
N THR A 92 4.90 -11.08 -1.54
CA THR A 92 4.43 -11.54 -2.84
C THR A 92 2.92 -11.45 -2.85
N TRP A 93 2.37 -10.68 -3.77
CA TRP A 93 0.93 -10.50 -3.94
C TRP A 93 0.45 -11.34 -5.09
N THR A 94 -0.66 -12.04 -4.87
CA THR A 94 -1.34 -12.82 -5.90
C THR A 94 -2.51 -12.02 -6.45
N ARG A 95 -2.69 -12.05 -7.76
CA ARG A 95 -3.84 -11.45 -8.44
C ARG A 95 -5.14 -12.08 -7.93
N VAL A 96 -6.09 -11.24 -7.53
CA VAL A 96 -7.46 -11.65 -7.24
C VAL A 96 -8.13 -12.06 -8.56
N LYS A 97 -8.81 -13.21 -8.56
CA LYS A 97 -9.58 -13.72 -9.72
C LYS A 97 -10.99 -13.14 -9.75
#